data_AF-A0A853DUS4-F1
#
_entry.id   AF-A0A853DUS4-F1
#
_cell.length_a   1.000
_cell.length_b   1.000
_cell.length_c   1.000
_cell.angle_alpha   90.00
_cell.angle_beta   90.00
_cell.angle_gamma   90.00
#
_symmetry.space_group_name_H-M   'P 1'
#
loop_
_entity.id
_entity.type
_entity.pdbx_description
1 polymer ?
#
loop_
_entity_poly.entity_id
_entity_poly.type
_entity_poly.pdbx_seq_one_letter_code
_entity_poly.pdbx_strand_id
1 'polypeptide(L)'
;MIVVTRLNDSQFAVNPDLIERIHASPDTTLVMVDGAKFIVTESMAEVIEKIAAYRARVIALAHDLPASGPRPVPTPAEQQEGLRAVPLHARKK
;
A
#
# COMPACT_ATOMS: atom_id res chain seq x y z
N MET A 1 3.94 -0.25 -5.37
CA MET A 1 5.39 -0.34 -5.15
C MET A 1 6.13 0.31 -6.30
N ILE A 2 7.21 1.02 -6.02
CA ILE A 2 8.16 1.53 -7.03
C ILE A 2 9.48 0.76 -6.91
N VAL A 3 10.17 0.54 -8.02
CA VAL A 3 11.49 -0.12 -8.04
C VAL A 3 12.57 0.96 -8.13
N VAL A 4 13.54 0.83 -7.24
CA VAL A 4 14.72 1.70 -7.13
C VAL A 4 15.98 0.86 -7.05
N THR A 5 17.12 1.47 -7.35
CA THR A 5 18.40 0.77 -7.48
C THR A 5 19.35 1.27 -6.41
N ARG A 6 19.96 0.35 -5.66
CA ARG A 6 21.01 0.68 -4.69
C ARG A 6 22.32 1.00 -5.42
N LEU A 7 23.26 1.63 -4.71
CA LEU A 7 24.60 1.93 -5.25
C LEU A 7 25.43 0.69 -5.66
N ASN A 8 25.03 -0.51 -5.25
CA ASN A 8 25.66 -1.78 -5.64
C ASN A 8 24.94 -2.46 -6.81
N ASP A 9 24.19 -1.71 -7.62
CA ASP A 9 23.37 -2.16 -8.76
C ASP A 9 22.25 -3.16 -8.42
N SER A 10 22.04 -3.49 -7.14
CA SER A 10 20.93 -4.33 -6.73
C SER A 10 19.62 -3.53 -6.71
N GLN A 11 18.57 -4.11 -7.28
CA GLN A 11 17.25 -3.50 -7.32
C GLN A 11 16.39 -3.98 -6.16
N PHE A 12 15.55 -3.09 -5.65
CA PHE A 12 14.55 -3.42 -4.64
C PHE A 12 13.28 -2.59 -4.83
N ALA A 13 12.16 -3.15 -4.38
CA ALA A 13 10.87 -2.48 -4.44
C ALA A 13 10.55 -1.84 -3.08
N VAL A 14 10.07 -0.60 -3.10
CA VAL A 14 9.64 0.13 -1.89
C VAL A 14 8.20 0.60 -2.02
N ASN A 15 7.54 0.74 -0.88
CA ASN A 15 6.26 1.42 -0.81
C ASN A 15 6.50 2.95 -0.85
N PRO A 16 6.11 3.64 -1.92
CA PRO A 16 6.30 5.09 -1.99
C PRO A 16 5.49 5.87 -0.96
N ASP A 17 4.39 5.30 -0.45
CA ASP A 17 3.56 5.94 0.59
C ASP A 17 4.22 5.94 1.98
N LEU A 18 5.26 5.12 2.19
CA LEU A 18 6.02 5.04 3.44
C LEU A 18 7.33 5.84 3.39
N ILE A 19 7.62 6.49 2.27
CA ILE A 19 8.75 7.42 2.18
C ILE A 19 8.33 8.70 2.91
N GLU A 20 8.98 8.96 4.03
CA GLU A 20 8.76 10.17 4.81
C GLU A 20 9.44 11.37 4.14
N ARG A 21 10.71 11.19 3.71
CA ARG A 21 11.56 12.28 3.22
C ARG A 21 12.52 11.78 2.14
N ILE A 22 12.87 12.66 1.21
CA ILE A 22 13.92 12.43 0.20
C ILE A 22 14.98 13.51 0.38
N HIS A 23 16.24 13.11 0.48
CA HIS A 23 17.40 14.00 0.55
C HIS A 23 18.35 13.73 -0.61
N ALA A 24 19.00 14.77 -1.13
CA ALA A 24 20.04 14.65 -2.15
C ALA A 24 21.34 15.27 -1.62
N SER A 25 22.33 14.44 -1.26
CA SER A 25 23.71 14.89 -0.96
C SER A 25 24.67 13.72 -0.67
N PRO A 26 25.71 13.46 -1.51
CA PRO A 26 25.76 13.65 -2.96
C PRO A 26 24.83 12.69 -3.72
N ASP A 27 24.45 11.59 -3.07
CA ASP A 27 23.50 10.59 -3.56
C ASP A 27 22.09 10.85 -3.01
N THR A 28 21.08 10.19 -3.58
CA THR A 28 19.70 10.29 -3.10
C THR A 28 19.48 9.32 -1.94
N THR A 29 19.02 9.84 -0.81
CA THR A 29 18.63 9.06 0.37
C THR A 29 17.12 9.13 0.58
N LEU A 30 16.49 7.97 0.62
CA LEU A 30 15.09 7.79 1.01
C LEU A 30 15.04 7.51 2.52
N VAL A 31 14.31 8.33 3.25
CA VAL A 31 14.03 8.15 4.67
C VAL A 31 12.60 7.65 4.80
N MET A 32 12.44 6.47 5.39
CA MET A 32 11.15 5.83 5.62
C MET A 32 10.55 6.27 6.96
N VAL A 33 9.23 6.15 7.11
CA VAL A 33 8.50 6.50 8.34
C VAL A 33 8.91 5.69 9.59
N ASP A 34 9.54 4.53 9.39
CA ASP A 34 10.08 3.69 10.47
C ASP A 34 11.53 4.07 10.84
N GLY A 35 12.08 5.11 10.19
CA GLY A 35 13.46 5.56 10.34
C GLY A 35 14.47 4.81 9.48
N ALA A 36 14.06 3.79 8.71
CA ALA A 36 14.96 3.11 7.78
C ALA A 36 15.44 4.07 6.69
N LYS A 37 16.69 3.88 6.24
CA LYS A 37 17.32 4.72 5.22
C LYS A 37 17.83 3.87 4.07
N PHE A 38 17.51 4.30 2.85
CA PHE A 38 18.01 3.68 1.64
C PHE A 38 18.70 4.69 0.75
N ILE A 39 19.92 4.38 0.32
CA ILE A 39 20.64 5.18 -0.66
C ILE A 39 20.42 4.55 -2.04
N VAL A 40 19.98 5.37 -2.99
CA VAL A 40 19.60 4.94 -4.33
C VAL A 40 20.36 5.73 -5.40
N THR A 41 20.52 5.13 -6.58
CA THR A 41 21.20 5.76 -7.71
C THR A 41 20.30 6.76 -8.44
N GLU A 42 18.97 6.60 -8.34
CA GLU A 42 18.03 7.56 -8.90
C GLU A 42 18.16 8.92 -8.23
N SER A 43 18.09 9.98 -9.03
CA SER A 43 17.97 11.35 -8.55
C SER A 43 16.64 11.57 -7.80
N MET A 44 16.61 12.60 -6.94
CA MET A 44 15.38 13.01 -6.26
C MET A 44 14.22 13.25 -7.23
N ALA A 45 14.48 13.84 -8.40
CA ALA A 45 13.47 14.08 -9.42
C ALA A 45 12.89 12.77 -9.99
N GLU A 46 13.75 11.83 -10.36
CA GLU A 46 13.32 10.51 -10.87
C GLU A 46 12.50 9.75 -9.84
N VAL A 47 12.86 9.81 -8.56
CA VAL A 47 12.07 9.17 -7.49
C VAL A 47 10.67 9.81 -7.41
N ILE A 48 10.57 11.14 -7.45
CA ILE A 48 9.29 11.85 -7.44
C ILE A 48 8.42 11.45 -8.63
N GLU A 49 9.01 11.37 -9.83
CA GLU A 49 8.30 10.94 -11.04
C GLU A 49 7.81 9.49 -10.92
N LYS A 50 8.64 8.58 -10.42
CA LYS A 50 8.24 7.18 -10.15
C LYS A 50 7.05 7.11 -9.18
N ILE A 51 7.04 7.95 -8.14
CA ILE A 51 5.93 8.04 -7.19
C ILE A 51 4.66 8.55 -7.88
N ALA A 52 4.75 9.64 -8.63
CA ALA A 52 3.61 10.22 -9.34
C ALA A 52 3.02 9.24 -10.36
N ALA A 53 3.86 8.61 -11.17
CA ALA A 53 3.46 7.59 -12.14
C ALA A 53 2.79 6.38 -11.47
N TYR A 54 3.30 5.94 -10.32
CA TYR A 54 2.67 4.88 -9.54
C TYR A 54 1.25 5.28 -9.08
N ARG A 55 1.09 6.45 -8.47
CA ARG A 55 -0.24 6.93 -8.01
C ARG A 55 -1.21 7.09 -9.18
N ALA A 56 -0.76 7.69 -10.28
CA ALA A 56 -1.58 7.85 -11.48
C ALA A 56 -2.03 6.50 -12.05
N ARG A 57 -1.13 5.51 -12.11
CA ARG A 57 -1.45 4.14 -12.54
C ARG A 57 -2.50 3.48 -11.65
N VAL A 58 -2.39 3.63 -10.33
CA VAL A 58 -3.38 3.09 -9.39
C VAL A 58 -4.76 3.70 -9.64
N ILE A 59 -4.85 5.02 -9.81
CA ILE A 59 -6.12 5.71 -10.08
C ILE A 59 -6.72 5.30 -11.43
N ALA A 60 -5.91 5.27 -12.49
CA ALA A 60 -6.35 4.86 -13.81
C ALA A 60 -6.91 3.42 -13.80
N LEU A 61 -6.19 2.49 -13.16
CA LEU A 61 -6.65 1.11 -13.05
C LEU A 61 -7.93 0.98 -12.22
N ALA A 62 -8.07 1.76 -11.15
CA ALA A 62 -9.27 1.78 -10.32
C ALA A 62 -10.49 2.34 -11.06
N HIS A 63 -10.31 3.30 -11.97
CA HIS A 63 -11.37 3.84 -12.82
C HIS A 63 -11.85 2.81 -13.86
N ASP A 64 -10.92 2.07 -14.46
CA ASP A 64 -11.22 1.11 -15.53
C ASP A 64 -11.72 -0.25 -15.03
N LEU A 65 -11.55 -0.51 -13.73
CA LEU A 65 -12.17 -1.67 -13.08
C LEU A 65 -13.69 -1.51 -13.17
N PRO A 66 -14.41 -2.48 -13.77
CA PRO A 66 -15.87 -2.43 -13.77
C PRO A 66 -16.30 -2.35 -12.32
N ALA A 67 -17.15 -1.38 -12.00
CA ALA A 67 -17.81 -1.37 -10.71
C ALA A 67 -18.52 -2.71 -10.58
N SER A 68 -17.95 -3.64 -9.80
CA SER A 68 -18.77 -4.63 -9.12
C SER A 68 -19.77 -3.76 -8.38
N GLY A 69 -21.00 -3.71 -8.90
CA GLY A 69 -22.05 -2.80 -8.45
C GLY A 69 -22.15 -2.84 -6.93
N PRO A 70 -22.76 -1.82 -6.29
CA PRO A 70 -22.82 -1.74 -4.84
C PRO A 70 -23.13 -3.12 -4.28
N ARG A 71 -22.16 -3.69 -3.55
CA ARG A 71 -22.34 -4.97 -2.88
C ARG A 71 -23.63 -4.76 -2.08
N PRO A 72 -24.70 -5.55 -2.30
CA PRO A 72 -25.97 -5.30 -1.64
C PRO A 72 -25.66 -5.20 -0.15
N VAL A 73 -25.91 -4.03 0.43
CA VAL A 73 -25.78 -3.84 1.86
C VAL A 73 -26.78 -4.84 2.45
N PRO A 74 -26.34 -5.85 3.22
CA PRO A 74 -27.27 -6.80 3.80
C PRO A 74 -28.32 -6.00 4.55
N THR A 75 -29.57 -6.25 4.23
CA THR A 75 -30.69 -5.56 4.86
C THR A 75 -30.63 -5.80 6.37
N PRO A 76 -31.18 -4.90 7.20
CA PRO A 76 -31.22 -5.10 8.65
C PRO A 76 -31.80 -6.46 9.09
N ALA A 77 -32.66 -7.06 8.26
CA ALA A 77 -33.20 -8.40 8.47
C ALA A 77 -32.13 -9.51 8.34
N GLU A 78 -31.28 -9.46 7.31
CA GLU A 78 -30.20 -10.43 7.08
C GLU A 78 -29.09 -10.31 8.15
N GLN A 79 -28.90 -9.11 8.73
CA GLN A 79 -27.97 -8.87 9.82
C GLN A 79 -28.44 -9.46 11.15
N GLN A 80 -29.76 -9.52 11.39
CA GLN A 80 -30.33 -10.11 12.62
C GLN A 80 -30.30 -11.64 12.61
N GLU A 81 -30.31 -12.27 11.43
CA GLU A 81 -30.29 -13.72 11.30
C GLU A 81 -28.90 -14.32 11.58
N GLY A 82 -27.83 -13.61 11.20
CA GLY A 82 -26.44 -13.99 11.53
C GLY A 82 -26.06 -13.82 13.02
N LEU A 83 -26.86 -13.09 13.80
CA LEU A 83 -26.68 -12.93 15.26
C LEU A 83 -27.46 -13.96 16.09
N ARG A 84 -28.20 -14.89 15.49
CA ARG A 84 -28.90 -15.95 16.23
C ARG A 84 -27.92 -17.03 16.70
N ALA A 85 -27.36 -16.77 17.89
CA ALA A 85 -26.83 -17.68 18.90
C ALA A 85 -25.91 -18.82 18.43
N VAL A 86 -24.60 -18.62 18.61
CA VAL A 86 -23.63 -19.72 18.73
C VAL A 86 -23.93 -20.46 20.05
N PRO A 87 -24.33 -21.75 20.06
CA PRO A 87 -24.56 -22.46 21.32
C PRO A 87 -23.23 -22.64 22.06
N LEU A 88 -23.17 -22.05 23.26
CA LEU A 88 -22.07 -22.19 24.21
C LEU A 88 -21.98 -23.67 24.61
N HIS A 89 -20.95 -24.37 24.13
CA HIS A 89 -20.71 -25.76 24.52
C HIS A 89 -20.32 -25.80 26.00
N ALA A 90 -21.23 -26.31 26.84
CA ALA A 90 -20.97 -26.54 28.25
C ALA A 90 -19.82 -27.57 28.40
N ARG A 91 -18.75 -27.17 29.10
CA ARG A 91 -17.68 -28.08 29.54
C ARG A 91 -18.28 -29.18 30.41
N LYS A 92 -18.17 -30.44 29.99
CA LYS A 92 -18.39 -31.61 30.86
C LYS A 92 -17.15 -31.83 31.74
N LYS A 93 -17.41 -32.15 33.01
CA LYS A 93 -16.45 -32.63 34.01
C LYS A 93 -15.91 -34.00 33.66
#